data_AF-A0A2T7SU60-F1
#
_entry.id   AF-A0A2T7SU60-F1
#
_cell.length_a   1.000
_cell.length_b   1.000
_cell.length_c   1.000
_cell.angle_alpha   90.00
_cell.angle_beta   90.00
_cell.angle_gamma   90.00
#
_symmetry.space_group_name_H-M   'P 1'
#
loop_
_entity.id
_entity.type
_entity.pdbx_description
1 polymer ?
#
loop_
_entity_poly.entity_id
_entity_poly.type
_entity_poly.pdbx_seq_one_letter_code
_entity_poly.pdbx_strand_id
1 'polypeptide(L)'
;MAAESSARTAAARTAPPVTPLRVFSPLFRSSSRVSGPVFTTELCRDAGRFAELAPVWNELYRCSRTATPFQSHSWLHSWWLSYGNRRGLRVLLVRRGTKLVAAAPLMLVHRPLPVLVQLGGSISDFSDVLLHDDCAEAAAAELAKSLAELARTAVIDLREVRPGAAAERIFACWAGPRRKLDDSLCLELPGVPMDELLGRLTSSRAQRARAKLRKLDALGIEERVVPKDEIPAAVGRLLELHRLQWQGRGVTPEHLSARFADHLTRSVRSMTEYGDARLTEFRLSGAVVAADLTLMSGRLEGGYLYGADPALRARKVDVATMLLRSGAQRISASGRATLSMLRGNEPYKHHWRPESVRNQRLLLARPHLAPSLQLLVARAAGRDRAAALVKRLRGGGAGGGPRTPPPRTGGVAGQPSSRCDQLRRMQILPPSHFSTQGPRSSGRQFRGGCVGVGIGGSVGVGTGSGLNPYSRARYIFDDLGFCPHCQTPCGQ
;
A
#
# COMPACT_ATOMS: atom_id res chain seq x y z
N MET A 1 4.17 26.32 79.70
CA MET A 1 3.17 27.31 79.22
C MET A 1 2.32 26.59 78.18
N ALA A 2 1.53 25.61 78.61
CA ALA A 2 0.13 25.70 79.10
C ALA A 2 -0.82 25.82 77.89
N ALA A 3 -1.39 24.71 77.40
CA ALA A 3 -2.57 23.98 77.91
C ALA A 3 -3.83 24.48 77.17
N GLU A 4 -4.51 23.60 76.42
CA GLU A 4 -5.85 23.05 76.75
C GLU A 4 -6.98 24.09 76.63
N SER A 5 -8.22 23.82 76.23
CA SER A 5 -8.99 22.62 75.87
C SER A 5 -10.43 23.14 75.66
N SER A 6 -11.26 22.34 74.98
CA SER A 6 -12.71 22.23 75.24
C SER A 6 -13.62 23.39 74.79
N ALA A 7 -14.88 23.17 74.43
CA ALA A 7 -15.65 21.95 74.24
C ALA A 7 -16.90 22.24 73.40
N ARG A 8 -17.26 21.21 72.62
CA ARG A 8 -18.61 20.69 72.32
C ARG A 8 -19.83 21.60 72.52
N THR A 9 -20.67 21.70 71.50
CA THR A 9 -22.09 21.31 71.65
C THR A 9 -22.71 20.89 70.31
N ALA A 10 -23.55 19.85 70.36
CA ALA A 10 -24.10 19.13 69.23
C ALA A 10 -25.46 19.69 68.75
N ALA A 11 -25.70 19.48 67.45
CA ALA A 11 -26.95 19.08 66.78
C ALA A 11 -28.25 19.83 67.13
N ALA A 12 -28.79 20.60 66.17
CA ALA A 12 -29.86 20.19 65.23
C ALA A 12 -31.26 20.33 65.88
N ARG A 13 -32.31 20.85 65.24
CA ARG A 13 -32.65 21.25 63.87
C ARG A 13 -34.02 21.93 64.01
N THR A 14 -34.27 23.04 63.32
CA THR A 14 -35.57 23.34 62.67
C THR A 14 -35.48 24.64 61.86
N ALA A 15 -35.90 24.55 60.59
CA ALA A 15 -36.24 25.65 59.69
C ALA A 15 -37.74 25.50 59.33
N PRO A 16 -38.45 26.44 58.66
CA PRO A 16 -38.02 27.65 57.92
C PRO A 16 -38.93 28.89 58.27
N PRO A 17 -38.97 30.03 57.53
CA PRO A 17 -39.54 30.15 56.18
C PRO A 17 -38.78 31.10 55.22
N VAL A 18 -39.29 31.14 53.98
CA VAL A 18 -38.71 31.64 52.72
C VAL A 18 -38.77 33.17 52.58
N THR A 19 -37.77 33.77 51.93
CA THR A 19 -37.68 35.22 51.64
C THR A 19 -37.23 35.44 50.17
N PRO A 20 -37.69 36.49 49.45
CA PRO A 20 -37.74 36.50 47.99
C PRO A 20 -36.46 36.96 47.28
N LEU A 21 -36.40 36.58 45.99
CA LEU A 21 -35.36 36.83 44.98
C LEU A 21 -34.94 38.30 44.85
N ARG A 22 -33.64 38.55 44.92
CA ARG A 22 -32.97 39.73 44.34
C ARG A 22 -32.12 39.30 43.15
N VAL A 23 -32.40 39.91 42.01
CA VAL A 23 -31.66 39.83 40.75
C VAL A 23 -30.26 40.43 40.96
N PHE A 24 -29.22 39.63 40.83
CA PHE A 24 -27.84 40.10 40.71
C PHE A 24 -27.42 40.02 39.25
N SER A 25 -27.08 41.18 38.67
CA SER A 25 -26.33 41.26 37.41
C SER A 25 -24.95 40.64 37.61
N PRO A 26 -24.51 39.68 36.78
CA PRO A 26 -23.13 39.24 36.81
C PRO A 26 -22.26 40.32 36.17
N LEU A 27 -21.38 40.91 36.98
CA LEU A 27 -20.21 41.61 36.50
C LEU A 27 -19.49 40.70 35.50
N PHE A 28 -19.40 41.16 34.25
CA PHE A 28 -18.62 40.53 33.19
C PHE A 28 -17.16 40.47 33.64
N ARG A 29 -16.78 39.33 34.23
CA ARG A 29 -15.38 38.99 34.44
C ARG A 29 -14.81 38.80 33.04
N SER A 30 -14.02 39.77 32.59
CA SER A 30 -13.22 39.68 31.37
C SER A 30 -12.47 38.36 31.40
N SER A 31 -12.99 37.39 30.65
CA SER A 31 -12.28 36.15 30.37
C SER A 31 -11.10 36.56 29.53
N SER A 32 -9.92 36.59 30.17
CA SER A 32 -8.65 36.55 29.46
C SER A 32 -8.73 35.35 28.51
N ARG A 33 -8.94 35.63 27.21
CA ARG A 33 -8.76 34.61 26.18
C ARG A 33 -7.35 34.09 26.37
N VAL A 34 -7.25 32.84 26.82
CA VAL A 34 -6.02 32.09 26.66
C VAL A 34 -5.84 32.02 25.15
N SER A 35 -5.00 32.90 24.60
CA SER A 35 -4.58 32.82 23.21
C SER A 35 -3.93 31.46 23.05
N GLY A 36 -4.68 30.52 22.48
CA GLY A 36 -4.14 29.23 22.10
C GLY A 36 -2.90 29.43 21.21
N PRO A 37 -2.04 28.40 21.10
CA PRO A 37 -0.85 28.50 20.25
C PRO A 37 -1.25 29.01 18.86
N VAL A 38 -0.67 30.15 18.45
CA VAL A 38 -0.96 30.73 17.14
C VAL A 38 -0.30 29.84 16.09
N PHE A 39 -1.13 29.11 15.35
CA PHE A 39 -0.70 28.34 14.21
C PHE A 39 -0.75 29.20 12.95
N THR A 40 0.23 29.03 12.07
CA THR A 40 0.22 29.61 10.72
C THR A 40 0.26 28.49 9.69
N THR A 41 -0.42 28.71 8.57
CA THR A 41 -0.51 27.71 7.50
C THR A 41 0.01 28.24 6.18
N GLU A 42 0.77 27.42 5.48
CA GLU A 42 1.41 27.74 4.20
C GLU A 42 1.06 26.65 3.20
N LEU A 43 0.67 27.06 1.99
CA LEU A 43 0.46 26.14 0.87
C LEU A 43 1.59 26.29 -0.13
N CYS A 44 2.53 25.35 -0.10
CA CYS A 44 3.62 25.27 -1.07
C CYS A 44 3.13 24.64 -2.38
N ARG A 45 3.16 25.45 -3.45
CA ARG A 45 2.84 25.04 -4.83
C ARG A 45 4.05 25.01 -5.75
N ASP A 46 5.18 25.52 -5.28
CA ASP A 46 6.41 25.63 -6.06
C ASP A 46 7.35 24.46 -5.76
N ALA A 47 7.97 23.93 -6.80
CA ALA A 47 8.86 22.77 -6.68
C ALA A 47 10.21 23.14 -6.05
N GLY A 48 10.75 24.34 -6.35
CA GLY A 48 11.99 24.83 -5.74
C GLY A 48 11.80 25.07 -4.25
N ARG A 49 10.71 25.73 -3.87
CA ARG A 49 10.32 25.89 -2.47
C ARG A 49 10.14 24.54 -1.77
N PHE A 50 9.53 23.55 -2.44
CA PHE A 50 9.41 22.21 -1.86
C PHE A 50 10.78 21.57 -1.64
N ALA A 51 11.75 21.77 -2.54
CA ALA A 51 13.12 21.31 -2.33
C ALA A 51 13.78 21.94 -1.10
N GLU A 52 13.62 23.26 -0.90
CA GLU A 52 14.17 23.99 0.25
C GLU A 52 13.61 23.54 1.61
N LEU A 53 12.44 22.89 1.62
CA LEU A 53 11.85 22.38 2.86
C LEU A 53 12.58 21.15 3.42
N ALA A 54 13.57 20.57 2.71
CA ALA A 54 14.23 19.34 3.13
C ALA A 54 14.70 19.34 4.60
N PRO A 55 15.41 20.36 5.12
CA PRO A 55 15.91 20.33 6.49
C PRO A 55 14.77 20.31 7.52
N VAL A 56 13.82 21.24 7.42
CA VAL A 56 12.68 21.35 8.35
C VAL A 56 11.68 20.20 8.21
N TRP A 57 11.57 19.61 7.01
CA TRP A 57 10.77 18.42 6.78
C TRP A 57 11.39 17.21 7.48
N ASN A 58 12.71 17.04 7.38
CA ASN A 58 13.42 15.94 8.02
C ASN A 58 13.35 16.01 9.55
N GLU A 59 13.37 17.21 10.13
CA GLU A 59 13.08 17.41 11.56
C GLU A 59 11.67 16.94 11.93
N LEU A 60 10.64 17.39 11.19
CA LEU A 60 9.26 16.95 11.43
C LEU A 60 9.12 15.43 11.25
N TYR A 61 9.72 14.86 10.20
CA TYR A 61 9.71 13.44 9.90
C TYR A 61 10.25 12.61 11.08
N ARG A 62 11.37 13.02 11.66
CA ARG A 62 11.97 12.37 12.84
C ARG A 62 11.11 12.48 14.09
N CYS A 63 10.37 13.59 14.25
CA CYS A 63 9.45 13.81 15.37
C CYS A 63 8.05 13.20 15.16
N SER A 64 7.82 12.48 14.06
CA SER A 64 6.54 11.86 13.72
C SER A 64 6.65 10.34 13.83
N ARG A 65 6.34 9.78 15.01
CA ARG A 65 6.49 8.33 15.28
C ARG A 65 5.74 7.40 14.34
N THR A 66 4.69 7.88 13.67
CA THR A 66 3.88 7.09 12.73
C THR A 66 4.43 7.13 11.30
N ALA A 67 5.44 7.95 11.02
CA ALA A 67 5.96 8.14 9.67
C ALA A 67 6.60 6.85 9.14
N THR A 68 6.31 6.57 7.87
CA THR A 68 6.96 5.49 7.11
C THR A 68 8.03 6.08 6.18
N PRO A 69 8.91 5.28 5.59
CA PRO A 69 9.97 5.79 4.70
C PRO A 69 9.41 6.64 3.53
N PHE A 70 8.17 6.36 3.14
CA PHE A 70 7.47 7.02 2.04
C PHE A 70 7.04 8.48 2.35
N GLN A 71 7.14 8.93 3.60
CA GLN A 71 6.92 10.34 4.00
C GLN A 71 8.24 11.13 4.12
N SER A 72 9.40 10.50 3.88
CA SER A 72 10.67 11.22 3.84
C SER A 72 10.67 12.27 2.73
N HIS A 73 11.35 13.39 2.95
CA HIS A 73 11.47 14.42 1.92
C HIS A 73 12.14 13.87 0.66
N SER A 74 13.22 13.09 0.84
CA SER A 74 13.99 12.46 -0.24
C SER A 74 13.12 11.60 -1.16
N TRP A 75 12.19 10.83 -0.60
CA TRP A 75 11.23 10.06 -1.39
C TRP A 75 10.24 10.97 -2.12
N LEU A 76 9.54 11.83 -1.40
CA LEU A 76 8.44 12.65 -1.93
C LEU A 76 8.91 13.67 -2.98
N HIS A 77 10.04 14.32 -2.73
CA HIS A 77 10.63 15.29 -3.67
C HIS A 77 11.15 14.59 -4.93
N SER A 78 11.89 13.47 -4.79
CA SER A 78 12.32 12.69 -5.96
C SER A 78 11.13 12.19 -6.77
N TRP A 79 10.06 11.76 -6.10
CA TRP A 79 8.83 11.34 -6.74
C TRP A 79 8.19 12.49 -7.51
N TRP A 80 8.10 13.67 -6.90
CA TRP A 80 7.57 14.86 -7.56
C TRP A 80 8.34 15.22 -8.84
N LEU A 81 9.66 15.09 -8.84
CA LEU A 81 10.48 15.33 -10.04
C LEU A 81 10.23 14.31 -11.17
N SER A 82 9.94 13.04 -10.84
CA SER A 82 9.69 11.98 -11.84
C SER A 82 8.24 11.90 -12.31
N TYR A 83 7.28 12.18 -11.42
CA TYR A 83 5.86 11.87 -11.61
C TYR A 83 4.94 13.08 -11.47
N GLY A 84 5.44 14.16 -10.86
CA GLY A 84 4.68 15.37 -10.65
C GLY A 84 4.33 16.08 -11.95
N ASN A 85 3.35 16.97 -11.87
CA ASN A 85 2.99 17.85 -12.98
C ASN A 85 3.10 19.31 -12.52
N ARG A 86 3.51 20.22 -13.43
CA ARG A 86 3.90 21.59 -13.08
C ARG A 86 2.87 22.39 -12.25
N ARG A 87 1.58 22.05 -12.27
CA ARG A 87 0.51 22.81 -11.60
C ARG A 87 -0.16 22.06 -10.44
N GLY A 88 0.25 20.82 -10.19
CA GLY A 88 -0.43 19.91 -9.28
C GLY A 88 0.01 20.03 -7.82
N LEU A 89 1.20 20.57 -7.52
CA LEU A 89 1.76 20.49 -6.17
C LEU A 89 0.90 21.23 -5.15
N ARG A 90 0.51 20.56 -4.06
CA ARG A 90 -0.28 21.12 -2.97
C ARG A 90 0.26 20.61 -1.63
N VAL A 91 1.46 21.04 -1.27
CA VAL A 91 2.07 20.67 0.01
C VAL A 91 1.59 21.68 1.06
N LEU A 92 0.72 21.23 1.96
CA LEU A 92 0.19 22.07 3.03
C LEU A 92 1.05 21.91 4.29
N LEU A 93 1.44 23.03 4.88
CA LEU A 93 2.33 23.10 6.04
C LEU A 93 1.62 23.84 7.17
N VAL A 94 1.81 23.39 8.40
CA VAL A 94 1.34 24.08 9.61
C VAL A 94 2.53 24.32 10.53
N ARG A 95 2.69 25.56 10.97
CA ARG A 95 3.74 25.97 11.90
C ARG A 95 3.16 26.46 13.21
N ARG A 96 3.89 26.22 14.29
CA ARG A 96 3.67 26.85 15.61
C ARG A 96 4.84 27.79 15.85
N GLY A 97 4.64 29.08 15.64
CA GLY A 97 5.74 30.04 15.51
C GLY A 97 6.61 29.69 14.29
N THR A 98 7.91 29.47 14.49
CA THR A 98 8.83 29.08 13.41
C THR A 98 8.86 27.58 13.14
N LYS A 99 8.47 26.76 14.13
CA LYS A 99 8.59 25.30 14.08
C LYS A 99 7.51 24.68 13.21
N LEU A 100 7.90 23.85 12.25
CA LEU A 100 6.97 23.04 11.45
C LEU A 100 6.40 21.91 12.32
N VAL A 101 5.08 21.83 12.44
CA VAL A 101 4.39 20.87 13.32
C VAL A 101 3.43 19.95 12.58
N ALA A 102 3.06 20.28 11.33
CA ALA A 102 2.34 19.35 10.46
C ALA A 102 2.68 19.59 8.99
N ALA A 103 2.59 18.53 8.19
CA ALA A 103 2.69 18.61 6.75
C ALA A 103 1.79 17.58 6.05
N ALA A 104 1.06 18.00 5.02
CA ALA A 104 0.30 17.12 4.13
C ALA A 104 0.90 17.19 2.72
N PRO A 105 1.68 16.18 2.29
CA PRO A 105 2.26 16.13 0.95
C PRO A 105 1.20 15.71 -0.07
N LEU A 106 0.48 16.66 -0.65
CA LEU A 106 -0.59 16.38 -1.61
C LEU A 106 -0.27 16.92 -3.02
N MET A 107 -1.00 16.39 -3.99
CA MET A 107 -1.13 16.96 -5.32
C MET A 107 -2.58 16.94 -5.79
N LEU A 108 -2.93 17.93 -6.61
CA LEU A 108 -4.22 18.00 -7.29
C LEU A 108 -4.16 17.23 -8.61
N VAL A 109 -5.08 16.28 -8.78
CA VAL A 109 -5.32 15.53 -10.02
C VAL A 109 -6.77 15.75 -10.49
N HIS A 110 -7.03 15.51 -11.77
CA HIS A 110 -8.36 15.72 -12.38
C HIS A 110 -8.82 14.45 -13.11
N ARG A 111 -9.52 13.52 -12.44
CA ARG A 111 -10.03 12.27 -13.08
C ARG A 111 -11.20 11.59 -12.33
N PRO A 112 -12.46 11.62 -12.85
CA PRO A 112 -13.03 12.61 -13.77
C PRO A 112 -13.28 13.97 -13.09
N LEU A 113 -13.11 14.05 -11.76
CA LEU A 113 -13.30 15.23 -10.94
C LEU A 113 -11.97 15.68 -10.32
N PRO A 114 -11.87 16.91 -9.80
CA PRO A 114 -10.71 17.35 -9.03
C PRO A 114 -10.59 16.54 -7.73
N VAL A 115 -9.42 15.95 -7.50
CA VAL A 115 -9.11 15.16 -6.31
C VAL A 115 -7.73 15.55 -5.80
N LEU A 116 -7.61 15.78 -4.49
CA LEU A 116 -6.34 15.91 -3.80
C LEU A 116 -5.89 14.52 -3.36
N VAL A 117 -4.76 14.06 -3.89
CA VAL A 117 -4.16 12.76 -3.59
C VAL A 117 -2.79 12.96 -2.96
N GLN A 118 -2.28 11.97 -2.23
CA GLN A 118 -0.94 12.02 -1.66
C GLN A 118 0.14 11.95 -2.74
N LEU A 119 1.25 12.66 -2.51
CA LEU A 119 2.49 12.46 -3.24
C LEU A 119 3.04 11.05 -2.95
N GLY A 120 3.79 10.48 -3.89
CA GLY A 120 4.34 9.12 -3.79
C GLY A 120 3.58 8.09 -4.63
N GLY A 121 2.32 8.37 -4.98
CA GLY A 121 1.53 7.61 -5.96
C GLY A 121 1.45 6.11 -5.69
N SER A 122 1.26 5.32 -6.76
CA SER A 122 1.07 3.87 -6.68
C SER A 122 2.32 3.10 -6.27
N ILE A 123 3.50 3.70 -6.37
CA ILE A 123 4.78 3.07 -6.03
C ILE A 123 5.13 3.15 -4.53
N SER A 124 4.31 3.84 -3.74
CA SER A 124 4.43 3.90 -2.28
C SER A 124 3.47 2.91 -1.64
N ASP A 125 3.94 2.09 -0.72
CA ASP A 125 3.10 1.07 -0.05
C ASP A 125 2.36 1.59 1.18
N PHE A 126 2.81 2.74 1.72
CA PHE A 126 2.12 3.47 2.76
C PHE A 126 2.13 4.96 2.44
N SER A 127 1.02 5.63 2.72
CA SER A 127 0.92 7.09 2.62
C SER A 127 0.34 7.68 3.89
N ASP A 128 0.91 8.80 4.36
CA ASP A 128 0.47 9.49 5.57
C ASP A 128 0.72 11.01 5.46
N VAL A 129 0.10 11.77 6.37
CA VAL A 129 0.55 13.12 6.72
C VAL A 129 1.63 13.03 7.79
N LEU A 130 2.36 14.12 8.04
CA LEU A 130 3.28 14.23 9.16
C LEU A 130 2.68 15.12 10.25
N LEU A 131 2.79 14.68 11.49
CA LEU A 131 2.40 15.46 12.68
C LEU A 131 3.53 15.38 13.70
N HIS A 132 3.85 16.50 14.32
CA HIS A 132 4.78 16.53 15.43
C HIS A 132 4.11 15.93 16.67
N ASP A 133 4.72 14.88 17.24
CA ASP A 133 4.10 14.08 18.29
C ASP A 133 3.69 14.88 19.53
N ASP A 134 4.53 15.81 20.00
CA ASP A 134 4.25 16.65 21.19
C ASP A 134 2.99 17.52 21.08
N CYS A 135 2.47 17.74 19.88
CA CYS A 135 1.26 18.53 19.66
C CYS A 135 0.36 17.92 18.59
N ALA A 136 0.36 16.60 18.46
CA ALA A 136 -0.30 15.89 17.37
C ALA A 136 -1.79 16.26 17.24
N GLU A 137 -2.53 16.35 18.35
CA GLU A 137 -3.97 16.65 18.31
C GLU A 137 -4.26 18.09 17.87
N ALA A 138 -3.54 19.07 18.40
CA ALA A 138 -3.71 20.47 18.00
C ALA A 138 -3.26 20.71 16.56
N ALA A 139 -2.14 20.10 16.16
CA ALA A 139 -1.63 20.15 14.79
C ALA A 139 -2.58 19.46 13.81
N ALA A 140 -3.20 18.34 14.20
CA ALA A 140 -4.20 17.64 13.40
C ALA A 140 -5.46 18.48 13.18
N ALA A 141 -5.97 19.12 14.23
CA ALA A 141 -7.14 19.99 14.14
C ALA A 141 -6.89 21.17 13.17
N GLU A 142 -5.74 21.84 13.28
CA GLU A 142 -5.41 22.95 12.39
C GLU A 142 -5.14 22.48 10.95
N LEU A 143 -4.45 21.34 10.78
CA LEU A 143 -4.23 20.76 9.45
C LEU A 143 -5.56 20.35 8.80
N ALA A 144 -6.49 19.74 9.54
CA ALA A 144 -7.81 19.38 9.04
C ALA A 144 -8.63 20.60 8.58
N LYS A 145 -8.61 21.68 9.38
CA LYS A 145 -9.24 22.96 9.02
C LYS A 145 -8.64 23.54 7.74
N SER A 146 -7.31 23.59 7.66
CA SER A 146 -6.61 24.14 6.49
C SER A 146 -6.77 23.28 5.24
N LEU A 147 -6.84 21.95 5.41
CA LEU A 147 -7.19 21.02 4.33
C LEU A 147 -8.62 21.24 3.85
N ALA A 148 -9.57 21.56 4.73
CA ALA A 148 -10.94 21.87 4.33
C ALA A 148 -11.02 23.13 3.46
N GLU A 149 -10.19 24.14 3.73
CA GLU A 149 -10.10 25.33 2.88
C GLU A 149 -9.38 25.06 1.56
N LEU A 150 -8.35 24.22 1.56
CA LEU A 150 -7.70 23.76 0.34
C LEU A 150 -8.64 22.92 -0.55
N ALA A 151 -9.48 22.08 0.07
CA ALA A 151 -10.39 21.13 -0.59
C ALA A 151 -11.75 21.74 -0.97
N ARG A 152 -11.85 23.07 -1.13
CA ARG A 152 -13.10 23.74 -1.53
C ARG A 152 -13.68 23.24 -2.85
N THR A 153 -12.83 22.78 -3.76
CA THR A 153 -13.22 22.36 -5.11
C THR A 153 -12.80 20.92 -5.44
N ALA A 154 -12.29 20.17 -4.47
CA ALA A 154 -11.74 18.83 -4.68
C ALA A 154 -12.06 17.90 -3.52
N VAL A 155 -12.31 16.63 -3.81
CA VAL A 155 -12.35 15.59 -2.77
C VAL A 155 -10.91 15.26 -2.35
N ILE A 156 -10.65 15.03 -1.07
CA ILE A 156 -9.37 14.46 -0.63
C ILE A 156 -9.51 12.94 -0.63
N ASP A 157 -8.57 12.26 -1.28
CA ASP A 157 -8.51 10.81 -1.38
C ASP A 157 -7.13 10.34 -0.90
N LEU A 158 -7.07 9.99 0.39
CA LEU A 158 -5.87 9.44 1.02
C LEU A 158 -5.93 7.92 0.92
N ARG A 159 -4.96 7.31 0.25
CA ARG A 159 -4.88 5.86 0.02
C ARG A 159 -3.73 5.25 0.79
N GLU A 160 -3.76 3.94 0.95
CA GLU A 160 -2.68 3.20 1.61
C GLU A 160 -2.32 3.74 3.01
N VAL A 161 -3.33 4.24 3.74
CA VAL A 161 -3.17 4.77 5.11
C VAL A 161 -3.10 3.60 6.09
N ARG A 162 -1.96 3.42 6.75
CA ARG A 162 -1.80 2.33 7.74
C ARG A 162 -2.66 2.59 8.98
N PRO A 163 -3.23 1.57 9.64
CA PRO A 163 -3.84 1.75 10.96
C PRO A 163 -2.87 2.40 11.95
N GLY A 164 -3.34 3.41 12.69
CA GLY A 164 -2.51 4.21 13.61
C GLY A 164 -1.73 5.35 12.94
N ALA A 165 -1.90 5.56 11.64
CA ALA A 165 -1.33 6.69 10.90
C ALA A 165 -1.84 8.05 11.39
N ALA A 166 -1.05 9.11 11.18
CA ALA A 166 -1.42 10.48 11.54
C ALA A 166 -2.68 10.96 10.80
N ALA A 167 -2.92 10.48 9.57
CA ALA A 167 -4.10 10.79 8.79
C ALA A 167 -5.42 10.35 9.45
N GLU A 168 -5.43 9.36 10.35
CA GLU A 168 -6.63 9.00 11.12
C GLU A 168 -7.07 10.13 12.05
N ARG A 169 -6.11 10.93 12.59
CA ARG A 169 -6.42 12.12 13.40
C ARG A 169 -7.05 13.22 12.56
N ILE A 170 -6.53 13.44 11.34
CA ILE A 170 -7.15 14.36 10.38
C ILE A 170 -8.55 13.93 10.04
N PHE A 171 -8.74 12.63 9.78
CA PHE A 171 -10.05 12.06 9.52
C PHE A 171 -11.00 12.30 10.70
N ALA A 172 -10.55 12.08 11.94
CA ALA A 172 -11.34 12.29 13.16
C ALA A 172 -11.77 13.75 13.34
N CYS A 173 -10.88 14.72 13.10
CA CYS A 173 -11.16 16.15 13.16
C CYS A 173 -12.00 16.69 12.00
N TRP A 174 -12.23 15.90 10.94
CA TRP A 174 -12.96 16.38 9.75
C TRP A 174 -14.46 16.55 10.02
N ALA A 175 -14.95 17.78 9.89
CA ALA A 175 -16.36 18.13 10.13
C ALA A 175 -17.30 17.87 8.93
N GLY A 176 -16.76 17.61 7.73
CA GLY A 176 -17.55 17.39 6.51
C GLY A 176 -17.87 15.91 6.23
N PRO A 177 -18.55 15.63 5.10
CA PRO A 177 -18.72 14.26 4.62
C PRO A 177 -17.38 13.51 4.55
N ARG A 178 -17.34 12.32 5.16
CA ARG A 178 -16.17 11.44 5.16
C ARG A 178 -16.56 9.97 5.00
N ARG A 179 -15.68 9.18 4.40
CA ARG A 179 -15.82 7.72 4.26
C ARG A 179 -14.47 7.05 4.47
N LYS A 180 -14.50 5.92 5.17
CA LYS A 180 -13.36 5.01 5.31
C LYS A 180 -13.68 3.75 4.51
N LEU A 181 -12.73 3.32 3.69
CA LEU A 181 -12.78 2.08 2.93
C LEU A 181 -11.54 1.23 3.25
N ASP A 182 -11.61 -0.06 2.98
CA ASP A 182 -10.42 -0.90 2.97
C ASP A 182 -9.55 -0.59 1.74
N ASP A 183 -8.24 -0.72 1.90
CA ASP A 183 -7.27 -0.67 0.81
C ASP A 183 -6.41 -1.95 0.83
N SER A 184 -5.15 -1.87 0.41
CA SER A 184 -4.29 -3.04 0.24
C SER A 184 -3.99 -3.78 1.56
N LEU A 185 -3.70 -5.09 1.45
CA LEU A 185 -3.19 -5.89 2.57
C LEU A 185 -1.67 -5.76 2.63
N CYS A 186 -1.16 -5.51 3.83
CA CYS A 186 0.24 -5.56 4.18
C CYS A 186 0.49 -6.70 5.16
N LEU A 187 1.67 -7.29 5.11
CA LEU A 187 2.06 -8.40 5.98
C LEU A 187 3.22 -7.95 6.86
N GLU A 188 3.07 -8.13 8.17
CA GLU A 188 4.03 -7.65 9.17
C GLU A 188 4.55 -8.78 10.05
N LEU A 189 5.85 -8.77 10.29
CA LEU A 189 6.54 -9.65 11.22
C LEU A 189 7.08 -8.81 12.38
N PRO A 190 7.19 -9.38 13.60
CA PRO A 190 7.87 -8.73 14.70
C PRO A 190 9.35 -8.53 14.33
N GLY A 191 9.91 -7.39 14.74
CA GLY A 191 11.33 -7.07 14.59
C GLY A 191 12.19 -7.79 15.61
N VAL A 192 12.30 -9.11 15.47
CA VAL A 192 13.05 -9.99 16.37
C VAL A 192 14.10 -10.79 15.60
N PRO A 193 15.11 -11.34 16.30
CA PRO A 193 16.12 -12.21 15.68
C PRO A 193 15.51 -13.37 14.89
N MET A 194 16.28 -13.86 13.92
CA MET A 194 15.83 -14.93 13.02
C MET A 194 15.40 -16.20 13.79
N ASP A 195 16.10 -16.54 14.88
CA ASP A 195 15.75 -17.72 15.67
C ASP A 195 14.40 -17.60 16.40
N GLU A 196 14.04 -16.39 16.84
CA GLU A 196 12.73 -16.11 17.42
C GLU A 196 11.62 -16.17 16.36
N LEU A 197 11.88 -15.64 15.15
CA LEU A 197 10.96 -15.79 14.02
C LEU A 197 10.72 -17.28 13.68
N LEU A 198 11.77 -18.10 13.70
CA LEU A 198 11.67 -19.54 13.50
C LEU A 198 10.89 -20.25 14.62
N GLY A 199 11.02 -19.78 15.86
CA GLY A 199 10.27 -20.28 17.03
C GLY A 199 8.75 -20.12 16.90
N ARG A 200 8.28 -19.14 16.13
CA ARG A 200 6.85 -18.90 15.85
C ARG A 200 6.24 -19.92 14.87
N LEU A 201 7.08 -20.69 14.17
CA LEU A 201 6.65 -21.66 13.16
C LEU A 201 6.38 -23.04 13.78
N THR A 202 5.60 -23.87 13.08
CA THR A 202 5.49 -25.30 13.44
C THR A 202 6.86 -25.99 13.31
N SER A 203 7.14 -26.98 14.14
CA SER A 203 8.42 -27.72 14.17
C SER A 203 8.92 -28.13 12.77
N SER A 204 8.05 -28.72 11.94
CA SER A 204 8.37 -29.14 10.57
C SER A 204 8.69 -28.00 9.60
N ARG A 205 8.15 -26.79 9.83
CA ARG A 205 8.43 -25.60 9.01
C ARG A 205 9.72 -24.93 9.47
N ALA A 206 9.92 -24.84 10.79
CA ALA A 206 11.15 -24.32 11.38
C ALA A 206 12.36 -25.16 10.94
N GLN A 207 12.27 -26.49 10.96
CA GLN A 207 13.34 -27.38 10.50
C GLN A 207 13.68 -27.17 9.02
N ARG A 208 12.68 -27.01 8.15
CA ARG A 208 12.87 -26.70 6.72
C ARG A 208 13.52 -25.35 6.50
N ALA A 209 13.11 -24.33 7.25
CA ALA A 209 13.73 -23.01 7.17
C ALA A 209 15.19 -23.04 7.65
N ARG A 210 15.50 -23.72 8.77
CA ARG A 210 16.89 -23.93 9.23
C ARG A 210 17.75 -24.67 8.21
N ALA A 211 17.20 -25.67 7.53
CA ALA A 211 17.92 -26.38 6.46
C ALA A 211 18.26 -25.44 5.29
N LYS A 212 17.36 -24.52 4.91
CA LYS A 212 17.64 -23.48 3.90
C LYS A 212 18.72 -22.52 4.36
N LEU A 213 18.70 -22.08 5.62
CA LEU A 213 19.72 -21.19 6.19
C LEU A 213 21.10 -21.84 6.17
N ARG A 214 21.24 -23.08 6.68
CA ARG A 214 22.51 -23.84 6.60
C ARG A 214 23.04 -23.99 5.18
N LYS A 215 22.14 -24.15 4.22
CA LYS A 215 22.51 -24.20 2.81
C LYS A 215 23.04 -22.87 2.30
N LEU A 216 22.45 -21.74 2.70
CA LEU A 216 22.98 -20.42 2.36
C LEU A 216 24.39 -20.23 2.92
N ASP A 217 24.64 -20.70 4.15
CA ASP A 217 25.95 -20.62 4.79
C ASP A 217 27.00 -21.46 4.05
N ALA A 218 26.63 -22.67 3.62
CA ALA A 218 27.50 -23.55 2.85
C ALA A 218 27.83 -23.03 1.43
N LEU A 219 27.00 -22.15 0.88
CA LEU A 219 27.22 -21.58 -0.46
C LEU A 219 28.19 -20.39 -0.46
N GLY A 220 28.56 -19.85 0.71
CA GLY A 220 29.50 -18.73 0.81
C GLY A 220 28.98 -17.44 0.15
N ILE A 221 27.68 -17.15 0.27
CA ILE A 221 27.11 -15.90 -0.21
C ILE A 221 27.51 -14.77 0.74
N GLU A 222 28.25 -13.80 0.23
CA GLU A 222 28.71 -12.63 0.99
C GLU A 222 27.69 -11.49 0.88
N GLU A 223 27.37 -10.86 2.00
CA GLU A 223 26.49 -9.69 2.05
C GLU A 223 27.32 -8.42 2.16
N ARG A 224 27.09 -7.46 1.25
CA ARG A 224 27.74 -6.16 1.25
C ARG A 224 26.69 -5.05 1.28
N VAL A 225 26.68 -4.25 2.34
CA VAL A 225 25.92 -3.01 2.37
C VAL A 225 26.63 -1.98 1.48
N VAL A 226 25.89 -1.40 0.53
CA VAL A 226 26.46 -0.48 -0.46
C VAL A 226 26.59 0.91 0.17
N PRO A 227 27.79 1.54 0.11
CA PRO A 227 27.99 2.90 0.61
C PRO A 227 27.33 3.95 -0.30
N LYS A 228 27.08 5.15 0.24
CA LYS A 228 26.22 6.18 -0.38
C LYS A 228 26.66 6.63 -1.78
N ASP A 229 27.96 6.63 -2.03
CA ASP A 229 28.63 7.01 -3.27
C ASP A 229 28.44 5.97 -4.39
N GLU A 230 28.30 4.70 -4.03
CA GLU A 230 28.07 3.61 -4.98
C GLU A 230 26.58 3.34 -5.26
N ILE A 231 25.67 3.97 -4.51
CA ILE A 231 24.22 3.74 -4.62
C ILE A 231 23.69 3.89 -6.05
N PRO A 232 24.05 4.93 -6.85
CA PRO A 232 23.52 5.05 -8.21
C PRO A 232 23.83 3.83 -9.10
N ALA A 233 25.08 3.36 -9.07
CA ALA A 233 25.50 2.20 -9.85
C ALA A 233 24.82 0.91 -9.34
N ALA A 234 24.68 0.77 -8.03
CA ALA A 234 24.07 -0.40 -7.42
C ALA A 234 22.55 -0.46 -7.60
N VAL A 235 21.84 0.67 -7.65
CA VAL A 235 20.43 0.73 -8.07
C VAL A 235 20.28 0.27 -9.52
N GLY A 236 21.21 0.67 -10.41
CA GLY A 236 21.25 0.16 -11.78
C GLY A 236 21.36 -1.37 -11.84
N ARG A 237 22.30 -1.96 -11.10
CA ARG A 237 22.45 -3.43 -10.99
C ARG A 237 21.22 -4.10 -10.40
N LEU A 238 20.60 -3.52 -9.37
CA LEU A 238 19.36 -4.01 -8.77
C LEU A 238 18.24 -4.11 -9.83
N LEU A 239 18.05 -3.06 -10.62
CA LEU A 239 17.00 -3.01 -11.65
C LEU A 239 17.29 -3.99 -12.80
N GLU A 240 18.56 -4.17 -13.17
CA GLU A 240 18.97 -5.17 -14.15
C GLU A 240 18.66 -6.60 -13.67
N LEU A 241 19.08 -6.94 -12.45
CA LEU A 241 18.78 -8.23 -11.82
C LEU A 241 17.27 -8.44 -11.65
N HIS A 242 16.52 -7.38 -11.33
CA HIS A 242 15.07 -7.43 -11.25
C HIS A 242 14.46 -7.76 -12.62
N ARG A 243 14.87 -7.09 -13.68
CA ARG A 243 14.43 -7.38 -15.05
C ARG A 243 14.75 -8.83 -15.44
N LEU A 244 15.97 -9.29 -15.17
CA LEU A 244 16.42 -10.65 -15.47
C LEU A 244 15.58 -11.71 -14.74
N GLN A 245 15.31 -11.51 -13.45
CA GLN A 245 14.48 -12.39 -12.62
C GLN A 245 13.05 -12.63 -13.19
N TRP A 246 12.53 -11.64 -13.91
CA TRP A 246 11.18 -11.64 -14.46
C TRP A 246 11.12 -11.84 -15.97
N GLN A 247 12.24 -12.12 -16.64
CA GLN A 247 12.24 -12.43 -18.06
C GLN A 247 11.34 -13.64 -18.37
N GLY A 248 10.48 -13.53 -19.38
CA GLY A 248 9.48 -14.55 -19.72
C GLY A 248 8.35 -14.69 -18.69
N ARG A 249 8.24 -13.77 -17.71
CA ARG A 249 7.22 -13.75 -16.65
C ARG A 249 6.58 -12.34 -16.60
N GLY A 250 5.45 -12.23 -15.90
CA GLY A 250 4.82 -10.92 -15.69
C GLY A 250 5.61 -10.08 -14.68
N VAL A 251 6.18 -8.97 -15.13
CA VAL A 251 6.78 -7.92 -14.29
C VAL A 251 5.86 -6.70 -14.27
N THR A 252 5.90 -5.93 -13.18
CA THR A 252 5.21 -4.63 -13.13
C THR A 252 5.83 -3.70 -14.17
N PRO A 253 5.08 -3.20 -15.16
CA PRO A 253 5.60 -2.33 -16.22
C PRO A 253 6.34 -1.10 -15.68
N GLU A 254 5.84 -0.52 -14.58
CA GLU A 254 6.47 0.64 -13.95
C GLU A 254 7.93 0.40 -13.55
N HIS A 255 8.27 -0.81 -13.11
CA HIS A 255 9.64 -1.17 -12.69
C HIS A 255 10.63 -1.18 -13.86
N LEU A 256 10.15 -1.18 -15.10
CA LEU A 256 10.96 -1.12 -16.31
C LEU A 256 11.12 0.31 -16.84
N SER A 257 10.46 1.29 -16.23
CA SER A 257 10.44 2.66 -16.74
C SER A 257 11.67 3.46 -16.30
N ALA A 258 12.12 4.38 -17.17
CA ALA A 258 13.21 5.30 -16.84
C ALA A 258 12.87 6.20 -15.63
N ARG A 259 11.63 6.71 -15.55
CA ARG A 259 11.18 7.57 -14.45
C ARG A 259 11.27 6.90 -13.08
N PHE A 260 11.05 5.59 -13.01
CA PHE A 260 11.18 4.79 -11.79
C PHE A 260 12.65 4.62 -11.41
N ALA A 261 13.52 4.30 -12.37
CA ALA A 261 14.96 4.20 -12.16
C ALA A 261 15.56 5.54 -11.67
N ASP A 262 15.16 6.64 -12.30
CA ASP A 262 15.54 8.01 -11.93
C ASP A 262 15.06 8.36 -10.51
N HIS A 263 13.82 7.99 -10.19
CA HIS A 263 13.25 8.23 -8.88
C HIS A 263 14.05 7.49 -7.79
N LEU A 264 14.25 6.18 -7.95
CA LEU A 264 14.98 5.36 -6.99
C LEU A 264 16.43 5.82 -6.84
N THR A 265 17.12 6.11 -7.94
CA THR A 265 18.52 6.56 -7.89
C THR A 265 18.67 7.83 -7.06
N ARG A 266 17.78 8.82 -7.27
CA ARG A 266 17.80 10.08 -6.53
C ARG A 266 17.36 9.92 -5.07
N SER A 267 16.26 9.21 -4.82
CA SER A 267 15.70 9.08 -3.47
C SER A 267 16.60 8.23 -2.57
N VAL A 268 16.99 7.04 -3.05
CA VAL A 268 17.75 6.06 -2.26
C VAL A 268 19.10 6.62 -1.85
N ARG A 269 19.81 7.37 -2.72
CA ARG A 269 21.09 8.00 -2.36
C ARG A 269 20.96 8.87 -1.11
N SER A 270 19.95 9.75 -1.11
CA SER A 270 19.69 10.65 0.02
C SER A 270 19.12 9.92 1.24
N MET A 271 18.21 8.96 1.03
CA MET A 271 17.65 8.16 2.13
C MET A 271 18.72 7.31 2.82
N THR A 272 19.71 6.78 2.10
CA THR A 272 20.86 6.07 2.71
C THR A 272 21.66 6.98 3.63
N GLU A 273 21.85 8.25 3.26
CA GLU A 273 22.55 9.23 4.10
C GLU A 273 21.79 9.55 5.39
N TYR A 274 20.45 9.57 5.34
CA TYR A 274 19.61 9.79 6.51
C TYR A 274 19.31 8.52 7.33
N GLY A 275 19.70 7.34 6.83
CA GLY A 275 19.42 6.05 7.48
C GLY A 275 18.00 5.52 7.25
N ASP A 276 17.31 6.02 6.22
CA ASP A 276 15.94 5.66 5.83
C ASP A 276 15.91 4.62 4.68
N ALA A 277 17.05 4.34 4.04
CA ALA A 277 17.19 3.28 3.03
C ALA A 277 18.51 2.53 3.18
N ARG A 278 18.51 1.28 2.74
CA ARG A 278 19.68 0.41 2.70
C ARG A 278 19.63 -0.43 1.45
N LEU A 279 20.73 -0.41 0.69
CA LEU A 279 20.90 -1.29 -0.45
C LEU A 279 21.96 -2.35 -0.09
N THR A 280 21.61 -3.61 -0.24
CA THR A 280 22.51 -4.74 0.03
C THR A 280 22.75 -5.52 -1.27
N GLU A 281 24.02 -5.81 -1.56
CA GLU A 281 24.43 -6.73 -2.61
C GLU A 281 24.79 -8.09 -2.00
N PHE A 282 24.35 -9.15 -2.65
CA PHE A 282 24.73 -10.52 -2.33
C PHE A 282 25.68 -11.02 -3.40
N ARG A 283 26.88 -11.43 -2.98
CA ARG A 283 27.95 -11.85 -3.89
C ARG A 283 28.22 -13.33 -3.74
N LEU A 284 28.45 -13.99 -4.86
CA LEU A 284 28.88 -15.39 -4.92
C LEU A 284 30.11 -15.44 -5.83
N SER A 285 31.25 -15.88 -5.28
CA SER A 285 32.52 -15.91 -6.01
C SER A 285 32.88 -14.57 -6.66
N GLY A 286 32.68 -13.46 -5.93
CA GLY A 286 32.96 -12.10 -6.37
C GLY A 286 31.90 -11.45 -7.27
N ALA A 287 30.96 -12.20 -7.84
CA ALA A 287 29.90 -11.67 -8.70
C ALA A 287 28.63 -11.34 -7.90
N VAL A 288 27.99 -10.19 -8.21
CA VAL A 288 26.70 -9.82 -7.59
C VAL A 288 25.58 -10.68 -8.19
N VAL A 289 25.01 -11.56 -7.38
CA VAL A 289 23.97 -12.53 -7.77
C VAL A 289 22.58 -12.14 -7.29
N ALA A 290 22.48 -11.24 -6.32
CA ALA A 290 21.22 -10.60 -5.94
C ALA A 290 21.50 -9.22 -5.34
N ALA A 291 20.48 -8.37 -5.35
CA ALA A 291 20.48 -7.12 -4.62
C ALA A 291 19.09 -6.87 -4.00
N ASP A 292 19.05 -6.23 -2.85
CA ASP A 292 17.82 -5.79 -2.19
C ASP A 292 17.91 -4.33 -1.77
N LEU A 293 16.81 -3.61 -1.99
CA LEU A 293 16.55 -2.29 -1.47
C LEU A 293 15.57 -2.42 -0.30
N THR A 294 16.06 -2.13 0.88
CA THR A 294 15.30 -2.08 2.12
C THR A 294 15.01 -0.62 2.49
N LEU A 295 13.76 -0.30 2.81
CA LEU A 295 13.35 1.02 3.29
C LEU A 295 13.02 0.96 4.79
N MET A 296 13.40 1.99 5.54
CA MET A 296 13.34 2.02 7.00
C MET A 296 12.79 3.34 7.53
N SER A 297 12.08 3.27 8.66
CA SER A 297 11.68 4.41 9.46
C SER A 297 11.96 4.14 10.94
N GLY A 298 11.51 5.02 11.85
CA GLY A 298 11.72 4.83 13.28
C GLY A 298 11.12 3.54 13.87
N ARG A 299 10.09 2.95 13.23
CA ARG A 299 9.40 1.74 13.74
C ARG A 299 9.41 0.56 12.78
N LEU A 300 9.68 0.78 11.50
CA LEU A 300 9.47 -0.19 10.44
C LEU A 300 10.73 -0.36 9.60
N GLU A 301 11.03 -1.59 9.21
CA GLU A 301 11.99 -1.94 8.16
C GLU A 301 11.30 -2.89 7.18
N GLY A 302 11.45 -2.68 5.87
CA GLY A 302 10.84 -3.56 4.88
C GLY A 302 11.57 -3.60 3.54
N GLY A 303 11.68 -4.79 2.97
CA GLY A 303 12.27 -5.01 1.64
C GLY A 303 11.36 -4.50 0.54
N TYR A 304 11.71 -3.37 -0.08
CA TYR A 304 10.93 -2.67 -1.10
C TYR A 304 11.05 -3.30 -2.48
N LEU A 305 12.28 -3.50 -2.93
CA LEU A 305 12.54 -4.06 -4.25
C LEU A 305 13.76 -4.98 -4.16
N TYR A 306 13.71 -6.11 -4.84
CA TYR A 306 14.87 -6.98 -4.98
C TYR A 306 14.99 -7.51 -6.41
N GLY A 307 16.21 -7.81 -6.80
CA GLY A 307 16.56 -8.49 -8.04
C GLY A 307 17.48 -9.66 -7.74
N ALA A 308 17.29 -10.77 -8.44
CA ALA A 308 18.07 -11.98 -8.23
C ALA A 308 18.37 -12.68 -9.56
N ASP A 309 19.62 -13.09 -9.73
CA ASP A 309 20.06 -13.87 -10.87
C ASP A 309 19.33 -15.24 -10.87
N PRO A 310 18.73 -15.65 -12.00
CA PRO A 310 18.14 -16.99 -12.16
C PRO A 310 19.08 -18.15 -11.78
N ALA A 311 20.40 -17.98 -11.85
CA ALA A 311 21.40 -18.95 -11.42
C ALA A 311 21.26 -19.33 -9.93
N LEU A 312 20.78 -18.42 -9.08
CA LEU A 312 20.46 -18.74 -7.68
C LEU A 312 19.37 -19.81 -7.59
N ARG A 313 18.33 -19.72 -8.43
CA ARG A 313 17.26 -20.74 -8.47
C ARG A 313 17.77 -22.07 -8.99
N ALA A 314 18.63 -22.06 -10.01
CA ALA A 314 19.27 -23.29 -10.52
C ALA A 314 20.08 -24.01 -9.43
N ARG A 315 20.73 -23.25 -8.54
CA ARG A 315 21.45 -23.76 -7.36
C ARG A 315 20.52 -24.10 -6.18
N LYS A 316 19.20 -24.03 -6.38
CA LYS A 316 18.14 -24.24 -5.37
C LYS A 316 18.34 -23.34 -4.14
N VAL A 317 18.72 -22.08 -4.35
CA VAL A 317 18.78 -21.03 -3.31
C VAL A 317 17.39 -20.45 -3.12
N ASP A 318 16.96 -20.35 -1.85
CA ASP A 318 15.71 -19.68 -1.50
C ASP A 318 15.97 -18.19 -1.25
N VAL A 319 15.80 -17.39 -2.30
CA VAL A 319 16.04 -15.94 -2.26
C VAL A 319 15.19 -15.26 -1.19
N ALA A 320 13.92 -15.65 -1.02
CA ALA A 320 13.04 -15.04 -0.02
C ALA A 320 13.55 -15.28 1.41
N THR A 321 14.06 -16.49 1.71
CA THR A 321 14.67 -16.81 3.01
C THR A 321 15.98 -16.06 3.22
N MET A 322 16.79 -15.90 2.17
CA MET A 322 18.03 -15.12 2.21
C MET A 322 17.77 -13.64 2.55
N LEU A 323 16.83 -13.01 1.84
CA LEU A 323 16.45 -11.62 2.09
C LEU A 323 15.84 -11.43 3.48
N LEU A 324 15.00 -12.38 3.92
CA LEU A 324 14.41 -12.32 5.26
C LEU A 324 15.47 -12.45 6.35
N ARG A 325 16.48 -13.33 6.18
CA ARG A 325 17.61 -13.45 7.11
C ARG A 325 18.37 -12.11 7.21
N SER A 326 18.71 -11.52 6.07
CA SER A 326 19.39 -10.21 5.97
C SER A 326 18.62 -9.11 6.73
N GLY A 327 17.30 -9.05 6.58
CA GLY A 327 16.45 -8.12 7.32
C GLY A 327 16.38 -8.41 8.82
N ALA A 328 16.14 -9.66 9.22
CA ALA A 328 15.99 -10.06 10.62
C ALA A 328 17.28 -9.86 11.45
N GLN A 329 18.45 -10.12 10.87
CA GLN A 329 19.74 -9.86 11.53
C GLN A 329 19.93 -8.38 11.88
N ARG A 330 19.53 -7.48 10.98
CA ARG A 330 19.77 -6.04 11.14
C ARG A 330 18.68 -5.33 11.93
N ILE A 331 17.42 -5.75 11.80
CA ILE A 331 16.34 -5.14 12.57
C ILE A 331 16.57 -5.29 14.08
N SER A 332 17.07 -6.47 14.48
CA SER A 332 17.42 -6.81 15.86
C SER A 332 18.49 -5.88 16.44
N ALA A 333 19.46 -5.46 15.63
CA ALA A 333 20.51 -4.52 16.04
C ALA A 333 20.00 -3.07 16.12
N SER A 334 18.96 -2.72 15.36
CA SER A 334 18.44 -1.35 15.27
C SER A 334 17.29 -1.02 16.24
N GLY A 335 16.72 -2.02 16.92
CA GLY A 335 15.62 -1.85 17.87
C GLY A 335 14.26 -1.51 17.25
N ARG A 336 14.11 -1.66 15.92
CA ARG A 336 12.83 -1.41 15.23
C ARG A 336 11.82 -2.53 15.53
N ALA A 337 10.57 -2.13 15.72
CA ALA A 337 9.52 -3.04 16.18
C ALA A 337 8.95 -3.96 15.09
N THR A 338 9.00 -3.54 13.82
CA THR A 338 8.26 -4.20 12.73
C THR A 338 9.13 -4.47 11.51
N LEU A 339 9.22 -5.75 11.13
CA LEU A 339 9.73 -6.19 9.84
C LEU A 339 8.56 -6.32 8.86
N SER A 340 8.37 -5.30 8.02
CA SER A 340 7.29 -5.26 7.03
C SER A 340 7.68 -6.03 5.77
N MET A 341 6.78 -6.92 5.34
CA MET A 341 6.85 -7.54 4.02
C MET A 341 6.12 -6.69 2.95
N LEU A 342 5.82 -5.44 3.32
CA LEU A 342 5.13 -4.41 2.55
C LEU A 342 3.80 -4.90 1.96
N ARG A 343 3.30 -4.18 0.97
CA ARG A 343 2.03 -4.48 0.32
C ARG A 343 2.10 -5.81 -0.44
N GLY A 344 1.00 -6.55 -0.41
CA GLY A 344 0.85 -7.79 -1.17
C GLY A 344 0.41 -8.98 -0.31
N ASN A 345 -0.32 -9.89 -0.93
CA ASN A 345 -0.88 -11.07 -0.28
C ASN A 345 -0.39 -12.36 -0.96
N GLU A 346 0.90 -12.43 -1.29
CA GLU A 346 1.47 -13.58 -1.96
C GLU A 346 1.49 -14.81 -1.03
N PRO A 347 1.06 -16.01 -1.49
CA PRO A 347 0.95 -17.19 -0.64
C PRO A 347 2.23 -17.58 0.10
N TYR A 348 3.41 -17.32 -0.50
CA TYR A 348 4.68 -17.68 0.12
C TYR A 348 5.01 -16.85 1.38
N LYS A 349 4.49 -15.62 1.49
CA LYS A 349 4.74 -14.73 2.64
C LYS A 349 4.10 -15.30 3.92
N HIS A 350 2.96 -15.99 3.78
CA HIS A 350 2.24 -16.64 4.89
C HIS A 350 3.01 -17.77 5.56
N HIS A 351 4.04 -18.32 4.91
CA HIS A 351 4.88 -19.35 5.51
C HIS A 351 5.59 -18.87 6.79
N TRP A 352 5.77 -17.56 6.95
CA TRP A 352 6.40 -16.93 8.11
C TRP A 352 5.40 -16.50 9.20
N ARG A 353 4.11 -16.83 9.04
CA ARG A 353 3.02 -16.43 9.94
C ARG A 353 3.05 -14.91 10.26
N PRO A 354 3.03 -14.05 9.24
CA PRO A 354 2.90 -12.61 9.45
C PRO A 354 1.51 -12.26 9.98
N GLU A 355 1.43 -11.14 10.68
CA GLU A 355 0.17 -10.46 10.95
C GLU A 355 -0.33 -9.79 9.67
N SER A 356 -1.63 -9.87 9.42
CA SER A 356 -2.27 -9.26 8.26
C SER A 356 -2.82 -7.88 8.65
N VAL A 357 -2.16 -6.82 8.20
CA VAL A 357 -2.54 -5.44 8.46
C VAL A 357 -3.20 -4.85 7.21
N ARG A 358 -4.45 -4.40 7.34
CA ARG A 358 -5.20 -3.81 6.23
C ARG A 358 -4.98 -2.30 6.22
N ASN A 359 -4.40 -1.77 5.13
CA ASN A 359 -4.38 -0.34 4.89
C ASN A 359 -5.79 0.18 4.64
N GLN A 360 -5.97 1.48 4.84
CA GLN A 360 -7.23 2.18 4.74
C GLN A 360 -7.18 3.21 3.60
N ARG A 361 -8.35 3.50 3.05
CA ARG A 361 -8.57 4.63 2.16
C ARG A 361 -9.54 5.61 2.82
N LEU A 362 -9.08 6.83 3.03
CA LEU A 362 -9.80 7.90 3.72
C LEU A 362 -10.22 8.96 2.70
N LEU A 363 -11.53 9.05 2.48
CA LEU A 363 -12.15 10.02 1.60
C LEU A 363 -12.78 11.14 2.44
N LEU A 364 -12.43 12.39 2.13
CA LEU A 364 -12.90 13.58 2.83
C LEU A 364 -13.41 14.61 1.81
N ALA A 365 -14.56 15.22 2.08
CA ALA A 365 -15.12 16.24 1.21
C ALA A 365 -15.78 17.38 2.01
N ARG A 366 -15.93 18.53 1.35
CA ARG A 366 -16.85 19.58 1.80
C ARG A 366 -18.31 19.15 1.56
N PRO A 367 -19.29 19.68 2.31
CA PRO A 367 -20.70 19.30 2.16
C PRO A 367 -21.23 19.35 0.72
N HIS A 368 -20.90 20.40 -0.05
CA HIS A 368 -21.32 20.55 -1.44
C HIS A 368 -20.65 19.57 -2.41
N LEU A 369 -19.55 18.92 -2.00
CA LEU A 369 -18.85 17.88 -2.76
C LEU A 369 -19.25 16.46 -2.33
N ALA A 370 -20.27 16.30 -1.48
CA ALA A 370 -20.76 14.99 -1.07
C ALA A 370 -21.10 14.06 -2.26
N PRO A 371 -21.75 14.52 -3.35
CA PRO A 371 -22.00 13.67 -4.52
C PRO A 371 -20.72 13.17 -5.18
N SER A 372 -19.70 14.03 -5.30
CA SER A 372 -18.38 13.67 -5.83
C SER A 372 -17.70 12.60 -4.98
N LEU A 373 -17.81 12.70 -3.65
CA LEU A 373 -17.31 11.69 -2.73
C LEU A 373 -18.04 10.35 -2.93
N GLN A 374 -19.37 10.35 -3.04
CA GLN A 374 -20.14 9.11 -3.27
C GLN A 374 -19.79 8.46 -4.60
N LEU A 375 -19.54 9.24 -5.65
CA LEU A 375 -19.07 8.71 -6.93
C LEU A 375 -17.74 7.97 -6.79
N LEU A 376 -16.78 8.50 -6.04
CA LEU A 376 -15.49 7.85 -5.80
C LEU A 376 -15.63 6.55 -4.99
N VAL A 377 -16.53 6.53 -4.00
CA VAL A 377 -16.88 5.32 -3.23
C VAL A 377 -17.51 4.26 -4.14
N ALA A 378 -18.51 4.64 -4.94
CA ALA A 378 -19.19 3.74 -5.86
C ALA A 378 -18.20 3.17 -6.91
N ARG A 379 -17.29 4.01 -7.43
CA ARG A 379 -16.23 3.59 -8.33
C ARG A 379 -15.28 2.57 -7.68
N ALA A 380 -14.94 2.76 -6.41
CA ALA A 380 -14.13 1.81 -5.65
C ALA A 380 -14.83 0.44 -5.56
N ALA A 381 -16.08 0.43 -5.06
CA ALA A 381 -16.87 -0.78 -4.93
C ALA A 381 -17.10 -1.49 -6.28
N GLY A 382 -17.31 -0.71 -7.36
CA GLY A 382 -17.43 -1.23 -8.72
C GLY A 382 -16.15 -1.94 -9.18
N ARG A 383 -14.97 -1.37 -8.92
CA ARG A 383 -13.68 -2.00 -9.22
C ARG A 383 -13.48 -3.29 -8.45
N ASP A 384 -13.80 -3.32 -7.17
CA ASP A 384 -13.63 -4.53 -6.35
C ASP A 384 -14.52 -5.67 -6.85
N ARG A 385 -15.78 -5.37 -7.19
CA ARG A 385 -16.70 -6.33 -7.80
C ARG A 385 -16.20 -6.83 -9.15
N ALA A 386 -15.67 -5.94 -9.99
CA ALA A 386 -15.09 -6.30 -11.29
C ALA A 386 -13.86 -7.21 -11.11
N ALA A 387 -12.95 -6.88 -10.19
CA ALA A 387 -11.79 -7.70 -9.88
C ALA A 387 -12.18 -9.09 -9.36
N ALA A 388 -13.21 -9.17 -8.49
CA ALA A 388 -13.76 -10.43 -8.01
C ALA A 388 -14.39 -11.25 -9.14
N LEU A 389 -15.12 -10.62 -10.07
CA LEU A 389 -15.67 -11.28 -11.25
C LEU A 389 -14.57 -11.82 -12.16
N VAL A 390 -13.56 -11.02 -12.50
CA VAL A 390 -12.40 -11.46 -13.30
C VAL A 390 -11.68 -12.63 -12.61
N LYS A 391 -11.54 -12.60 -11.29
CA LYS A 391 -10.95 -13.71 -10.52
C LYS A 391 -11.78 -14.99 -10.64
N ARG A 392 -13.11 -14.91 -10.59
CA ARG A 392 -14.03 -16.04 -10.77
C ARG A 392 -13.95 -16.60 -12.19
N LEU A 393 -14.02 -15.75 -13.20
CA LEU A 393 -13.95 -16.16 -14.61
C LEU A 393 -12.61 -16.84 -14.95
N ARG A 394 -11.49 -16.29 -14.47
CA ARG A 394 -10.16 -16.91 -14.64
C ARG A 394 -9.96 -18.17 -13.80
N GLY A 395 -10.72 -18.34 -12.71
CA GLY A 395 -10.70 -19.54 -11.86
C GLY A 395 -11.61 -20.67 -12.36
N GLY A 396 -12.65 -20.34 -13.13
CA GLY A 396 -13.61 -21.30 -13.68
C GLY A 396 -13.19 -21.95 -15.01
N GLY A 397 -12.03 -21.58 -15.58
CA GLY A 397 -11.50 -22.15 -16.83
C GLY A 397 -10.74 -23.47 -16.68
N ALA A 398 -10.65 -24.02 -15.47
CA ALA A 398 -10.05 -25.34 -15.22
C ALA A 398 -11.13 -26.30 -14.70
N GLY A 399 -11.82 -26.96 -15.64
CA GLY A 399 -12.47 -28.27 -15.54
C GLY A 399 -13.40 -28.59 -14.35
N GLY A 400 -14.69 -28.79 -14.65
CA GLY A 400 -15.57 -29.64 -13.84
C GLY A 400 -17.04 -29.20 -13.86
N GLY A 401 -17.90 -30.01 -14.49
CA GLY A 401 -19.33 -29.76 -14.69
C GLY A 401 -20.17 -29.60 -13.40
N PRO A 402 -21.49 -29.40 -13.53
CA PRO A 402 -22.37 -29.03 -12.43
C PRO A 402 -22.38 -30.12 -11.36
N ARG A 403 -21.82 -29.82 -10.18
CA ARG A 403 -22.00 -30.64 -8.99
C ARG A 403 -23.39 -30.37 -8.42
N THR A 404 -24.26 -31.37 -8.51
CA THR A 404 -25.49 -31.50 -7.73
C THR A 404 -25.18 -31.47 -6.23
N PRO A 405 -26.03 -30.85 -5.40
CA PRO A 405 -25.87 -30.86 -3.95
C PRO A 405 -26.21 -32.25 -3.36
N PRO A 406 -25.60 -32.66 -2.25
CA PRO A 406 -25.86 -33.96 -1.63
C PRO A 406 -27.24 -34.00 -0.96
N PRO A 407 -27.85 -35.20 -0.81
CA PRO A 407 -29.16 -35.36 -0.21
C PRO A 407 -29.10 -35.11 1.31
N ARG A 408 -30.15 -34.43 1.83
CA ARG A 408 -30.43 -34.31 3.26
C ARG A 408 -31.04 -35.62 3.74
N THR A 409 -30.37 -36.31 4.66
CA THR A 409 -30.97 -37.35 5.51
C THR A 409 -31.74 -36.69 6.66
N GLY A 410 -32.91 -37.26 6.97
CA GLY A 410 -33.98 -36.64 7.75
C GLY A 410 -33.92 -36.79 9.26
N GLY A 411 -34.88 -36.11 9.90
CA GLY A 411 -35.15 -36.14 11.34
C GLY A 411 -36.46 -35.41 11.71
N VAL A 412 -37.58 -36.09 11.41
CA VAL A 412 -38.83 -36.24 12.20
C VAL A 412 -39.63 -35.01 12.72
N ALA A 413 -40.86 -34.94 12.18
CA ALA A 413 -42.18 -34.59 12.73
C ALA A 413 -42.53 -33.19 13.28
N GLY A 414 -43.59 -32.61 12.69
CA GLY A 414 -44.37 -31.48 13.23
C GLY A 414 -45.14 -30.69 12.15
N GLN A 415 -46.23 -31.25 11.62
CA GLN A 415 -47.30 -30.52 10.89
C GLN A 415 -48.37 -29.99 11.88
N PRO A 416 -49.40 -29.18 11.50
CA PRO A 416 -49.75 -28.61 10.19
C PRO A 416 -50.07 -27.08 10.22
N SER A 417 -50.06 -26.35 9.10
CA SER A 417 -51.23 -25.90 8.30
C SER A 417 -50.81 -24.54 7.65
N SER A 418 -51.24 -24.04 6.49
CA SER A 418 -52.22 -24.37 5.47
C SER A 418 -51.90 -23.59 4.17
N ARG A 419 -52.27 -24.16 3.01
CA ARG A 419 -52.77 -23.55 1.73
C ARG A 419 -51.99 -22.38 1.07
N CYS A 420 -51.48 -22.58 -0.15
CA CYS A 420 -52.20 -22.44 -1.44
C CYS A 420 -51.25 -22.50 -2.67
N ASP A 421 -51.50 -23.48 -3.55
CA ASP A 421 -51.59 -23.44 -5.04
C ASP A 421 -51.22 -22.13 -5.79
N GLN A 422 -50.70 -22.10 -7.02
CA GLN A 422 -50.75 -23.07 -8.12
C GLN A 422 -49.76 -22.71 -9.26
N LEU A 423 -49.56 -23.71 -10.12
CA LEU A 423 -48.71 -23.90 -11.30
C LEU A 423 -48.91 -22.92 -12.49
N ARG A 424 -47.84 -22.73 -13.29
CA ARG A 424 -47.78 -23.23 -14.70
C ARG A 424 -46.37 -23.20 -15.32
N ARG A 425 -46.02 -24.33 -15.92
CA ARG A 425 -44.85 -24.61 -16.78
C ARG A 425 -45.11 -24.15 -18.22
N MET A 426 -44.05 -23.79 -18.95
CA MET A 426 -43.84 -24.29 -20.32
C MET A 426 -42.36 -24.21 -20.72
N GLN A 427 -41.80 -25.33 -21.16
CA GLN A 427 -40.47 -25.52 -21.75
C GLN A 427 -40.57 -25.37 -23.27
N ILE A 428 -39.53 -24.84 -23.94
CA ILE A 428 -39.13 -25.22 -25.32
C ILE A 428 -37.58 -25.20 -25.42
N LEU A 429 -37.04 -26.27 -26.02
CA LEU A 429 -35.64 -26.61 -26.33
C LEU A 429 -35.12 -25.94 -27.64
N PRO A 430 -33.80 -26.00 -27.94
CA PRO A 430 -33.14 -25.24 -29.00
C PRO A 430 -33.00 -26.03 -30.32
N PRO A 431 -32.58 -25.40 -31.44
CA PRO A 431 -32.24 -26.13 -32.65
C PRO A 431 -30.73 -26.29 -32.88
N SER A 432 -30.42 -27.41 -33.53
CA SER A 432 -29.13 -27.93 -33.98
C SER A 432 -28.91 -27.73 -35.49
N HIS A 433 -27.63 -27.64 -35.88
CA HIS A 433 -26.96 -27.99 -37.15
C HIS A 433 -27.73 -28.02 -38.49
N PHE A 434 -27.16 -27.35 -39.51
CA PHE A 434 -27.20 -27.82 -40.90
C PHE A 434 -25.94 -27.39 -41.67
N SER A 435 -25.45 -28.30 -42.52
CA SER A 435 -24.31 -28.16 -43.43
C SER A 435 -24.68 -28.89 -44.72
N THR A 436 -24.61 -28.23 -45.89
CA THR A 436 -24.50 -28.90 -47.21
C THR A 436 -24.04 -27.96 -48.34
N GLN A 437 -22.97 -28.43 -48.99
CA GLN A 437 -22.32 -28.25 -50.30
C GLN A 437 -22.97 -27.47 -51.49
N GLY A 438 -22.10 -26.73 -52.21
CA GLY A 438 -21.88 -26.74 -53.69
C GLY A 438 -22.82 -25.92 -54.60
N PRO A 439 -22.39 -25.41 -55.80
CA PRO A 439 -21.41 -26.00 -56.72
C PRO A 439 -20.37 -25.04 -57.39
N ARG A 440 -19.59 -25.63 -58.33
CA ARG A 440 -18.43 -25.21 -59.16
C ARG A 440 -18.73 -24.01 -60.10
N SER A 441 -17.82 -23.27 -60.78
CA SER A 441 -16.56 -23.63 -61.47
C SER A 441 -15.79 -22.39 -62.06
N SER A 442 -14.51 -22.63 -62.40
CA SER A 442 -13.64 -21.95 -63.41
C SER A 442 -12.82 -20.71 -62.95
N GLY A 443 -11.54 -20.53 -63.29
CA GLY A 443 -10.53 -21.31 -64.00
C GLY A 443 -9.22 -20.50 -64.10
N ARG A 444 -8.13 -21.19 -64.47
CA ARG A 444 -6.78 -20.72 -64.90
C ARG A 444 -5.59 -20.96 -63.95
N GLN A 445 -4.77 -21.91 -64.45
CA GLN A 445 -3.38 -22.25 -64.19
C GLN A 445 -2.41 -21.07 -64.43
N PHE A 446 -1.24 -21.07 -63.78
CA PHE A 446 0.08 -21.52 -64.29
C PHE A 446 1.08 -21.48 -63.11
N ARG A 447 1.66 -22.63 -62.70
CA ARG A 447 3.07 -23.10 -62.89
C ARG A 447 4.14 -22.07 -62.48
N GLY A 448 5.17 -22.40 -61.70
CA GLY A 448 5.72 -23.65 -61.14
C GLY A 448 6.70 -23.27 -60.01
N GLY A 449 7.51 -24.12 -59.39
CA GLY A 449 7.80 -25.55 -59.47
C GLY A 449 8.95 -25.83 -58.47
N CYS A 450 8.88 -27.02 -57.84
CA CYS A 450 9.86 -27.88 -57.15
C CYS A 450 11.25 -27.35 -56.78
N VAL A 451 11.89 -27.72 -55.66
CA VAL A 451 12.39 -29.04 -55.18
C VAL A 451 12.79 -28.85 -53.68
N GLY A 452 12.68 -29.74 -52.69
CA GLY A 452 12.34 -31.15 -52.61
C GLY A 452 13.53 -32.04 -52.24
N VAL A 453 13.93 -32.18 -50.95
CA VAL A 453 14.55 -33.40 -50.39
C VAL A 453 14.29 -33.47 -48.88
N GLY A 454 13.75 -34.60 -48.42
CA GLY A 454 13.74 -35.01 -47.01
C GLY A 454 14.58 -36.26 -46.80
N ILE A 455 14.78 -36.67 -45.55
CA ILE A 455 14.88 -38.06 -45.07
C ILE A 455 14.53 -38.01 -43.57
N GLY A 456 13.73 -38.99 -43.12
CA GLY A 456 13.18 -39.09 -41.77
C GLY A 456 14.07 -39.84 -40.77
N GLY A 457 13.57 -39.91 -39.53
CA GLY A 457 14.11 -40.73 -38.46
C GLY A 457 13.31 -40.53 -37.17
N SER A 458 12.36 -41.43 -36.92
CA SER A 458 11.49 -41.48 -35.75
C SER A 458 12.01 -42.49 -34.72
N VAL A 459 12.32 -42.05 -33.49
CA VAL A 459 12.22 -42.76 -32.18
C VAL A 459 12.39 -41.62 -31.13
N GLY A 460 11.68 -41.40 -30.05
CA GLY A 460 10.71 -42.15 -29.26
C GLY A 460 10.89 -41.72 -27.79
N VAL A 461 10.04 -40.80 -27.34
CA VAL A 461 9.47 -40.61 -25.98
C VAL A 461 10.41 -40.47 -24.76
N GLY A 462 10.27 -39.33 -24.06
CA GLY A 462 10.78 -39.12 -22.71
C GLY A 462 10.53 -37.71 -22.13
N THR A 463 9.37 -37.10 -22.37
CA THR A 463 9.03 -35.76 -21.85
C THR A 463 8.47 -35.83 -20.43
N GLY A 464 9.36 -35.70 -19.43
CA GLY A 464 9.00 -35.47 -18.03
C GLY A 464 8.92 -33.99 -17.67
N SER A 465 8.09 -33.20 -18.38
CA SER A 465 7.85 -31.79 -18.03
C SER A 465 6.83 -31.67 -16.90
N GLY A 466 7.29 -31.77 -15.66
CA GLY A 466 6.52 -31.43 -14.47
C GLY A 466 6.34 -29.92 -14.33
N LEU A 467 5.45 -29.32 -15.13
CA LEU A 467 4.99 -27.95 -14.98
C LEU A 467 4.17 -27.83 -13.69
N ASN A 468 4.76 -27.23 -12.66
CA ASN A 468 4.05 -26.83 -11.44
C ASN A 468 3.11 -25.64 -11.74
N PRO A 469 1.77 -25.76 -11.57
CA PRO A 469 0.81 -24.73 -11.96
C PRO A 469 0.55 -23.64 -10.91
N TYR A 470 1.41 -23.46 -9.90
CA TYR A 470 1.19 -22.46 -8.85
C TYR A 470 2.31 -21.41 -8.78
N SER A 471 2.31 -20.46 -9.72
CA SER A 471 3.12 -19.23 -9.65
C SER A 471 2.54 -18.10 -10.51
N ARG A 472 1.33 -17.63 -10.18
CA ARG A 472 0.79 -16.36 -10.70
C ARG A 472 0.74 -15.34 -9.56
N ALA A 473 1.80 -14.53 -9.45
CA ALA A 473 1.74 -13.27 -8.72
C ALA A 473 0.72 -12.37 -9.43
N ARG A 474 -0.38 -12.05 -8.75
CA ARG A 474 -1.40 -11.12 -9.24
C ARG A 474 -1.06 -9.75 -8.69
N TYR A 475 -0.45 -8.92 -9.52
CA TYR A 475 -0.38 -7.49 -9.24
C TYR A 475 -1.71 -6.86 -9.63
N ILE A 476 -2.14 -5.92 -8.78
CA ILE A 476 -3.24 -4.99 -9.04
C ILE A 476 -2.90 -4.28 -10.35
N PHE A 477 -3.78 -4.40 -11.35
CA PHE A 477 -3.56 -3.81 -12.66
C PHE A 477 -3.38 -2.30 -12.54
N ASP A 478 -2.39 -1.84 -13.30
CA ASP A 478 -1.98 -0.47 -13.46
C ASP A 478 -3.09 0.48 -13.88
N ASP A 479 -2.85 1.69 -13.43
CA ASP A 479 -3.47 2.92 -13.82
C ASP A 479 -2.99 3.33 -15.24
N LEU A 480 -3.84 4.12 -15.92
CA LEU A 480 -3.45 5.14 -16.90
C LEU A 480 -2.99 4.68 -18.29
N GLY A 481 -3.93 4.72 -19.24
CA GLY A 481 -3.59 5.07 -20.62
C GLY A 481 -3.00 6.48 -20.66
N PHE A 482 -1.69 6.56 -20.86
CA PHE A 482 -0.98 7.75 -21.30
C PHE A 482 -0.57 7.49 -22.75
N CYS A 483 -1.19 8.20 -23.70
CA CYS A 483 -0.64 8.37 -25.03
C CYS A 483 0.30 9.58 -24.96
N PRO A 484 1.61 9.44 -25.17
CA PRO A 484 2.55 10.56 -25.11
C PRO A 484 2.74 11.13 -26.52
N HIS A 485 1.68 11.61 -27.18
CA HIS A 485 1.80 12.46 -28.38
C HIS A 485 0.48 13.18 -28.64
N CYS A 486 0.42 14.46 -28.25
CA CYS A 486 -0.40 15.51 -28.87
C CYS A 486 -0.03 16.83 -28.19
N GLN A 487 1.11 17.39 -28.62
CA GLN A 487 1.43 18.80 -28.45
C GLN A 487 1.41 19.43 -29.84
N THR A 488 0.25 19.98 -30.25
CA THR A 488 0.15 21.29 -30.92
C THR A 488 -1.32 21.69 -31.14
N PRO A 489 -1.65 22.98 -31.05
CA PRO A 489 -2.97 23.51 -31.37
C PRO A 489 -3.09 23.79 -32.87
N CYS A 490 -4.23 23.45 -33.49
CA CYS A 490 -4.64 24.07 -34.75
C CYS A 490 -6.15 24.29 -34.70
N GLY A 491 -6.54 25.55 -34.83
CA GLY A 491 -7.93 25.92 -35.05
C GLY A 491 -8.33 25.62 -36.50
N GLN A 492 -9.49 25.01 -36.65
CA GLN A 492 -10.65 25.52 -37.38
C GLN A 492 -11.82 24.58 -37.10
#